data_AF-A0A5J4E2X7-F1
#
_entry.id   AF-A0A5J4E2X7-F1
#
_cell.length_a   1.000
_cell.length_b   1.000
_cell.length_c   1.000
_cell.angle_alpha   90.00
_cell.angle_beta   90.00
_cell.angle_gamma   90.00
#
_symmetry.space_group_name_H-M   'P 1'
#
loop_
_entity.id
_entity.type
_entity.pdbx_description
1 polymer ?
#
loop_
_entity_poly.entity_id
_entity_poly.type
_entity_poly.pdbx_seq_one_letter_code
_entity_poly.pdbx_strand_id
1 'polypeptide(L)'
;MSGSVALGLDASSAGTDAIAVGTNAQANATGSAAFGQGAVANLSGQQVFGTQSNTYTTPGITSALSRSRQTGPLDVATSDALGNMGTDGGEIFTTLSENQAGIAIAMSLMAPQLSENEKFGIGINWGMFRQSQALSFSVAGVIRENAFGNGARISLDAGLGFSLREKSFGGRNSGKNYGGRMGVQISW
;
A
#
# COMPACT_ATOMS: atom_id res chain seq x y z
N MET A 1 -21.67 -27.26 -27.38
CA MET A 1 -20.55 -27.96 -28.02
C MET A 1 -19.36 -27.77 -27.11
N SER A 2 -18.90 -28.83 -26.45
CA SER A 2 -17.68 -28.82 -25.66
C SER A 2 -16.51 -29.16 -26.58
N GLY A 3 -15.50 -28.31 -26.65
CA GLY A 3 -14.35 -28.51 -27.53
C GLY A 3 -13.06 -28.41 -26.73
N SER A 4 -12.30 -29.49 -26.64
CA SER A 4 -10.96 -29.46 -26.05
C SER A 4 -9.89 -29.51 -27.15
N VAL A 5 -8.75 -28.90 -26.89
CA VAL A 5 -7.62 -28.84 -27.82
C VAL A 5 -6.38 -29.39 -27.11
N ALA A 6 -5.79 -30.44 -27.66
CA ALA A 6 -4.48 -30.95 -27.24
C ALA A 6 -3.51 -30.89 -28.42
N LEU A 7 -2.40 -30.17 -28.27
CA LEU A 7 -1.36 -30.03 -29.29
C LEU A 7 0.01 -30.33 -28.67
N GLY A 8 0.60 -31.47 -29.06
CA GLY A 8 1.91 -31.92 -28.59
C GLY A 8 1.94 -33.42 -28.32
N LEU A 9 3.13 -34.00 -28.25
CA LEU A 9 3.29 -35.39 -27.82
C LEU A 9 2.82 -35.53 -26.36
N ASP A 10 1.94 -36.50 -26.08
CA ASP A 10 1.36 -36.75 -24.75
C ASP A 10 0.65 -35.53 -24.12
N ALA A 11 0.22 -34.56 -24.94
CA ALA A 11 -0.64 -33.49 -24.47
C ALA A 11 -2.03 -34.03 -24.12
N SER A 12 -2.58 -33.62 -22.97
CA SER A 12 -3.89 -34.07 -22.49
C SER A 12 -4.77 -32.87 -22.15
N SER A 13 -5.88 -32.73 -22.87
CA SER A 13 -6.93 -31.74 -22.58
C SER A 13 -8.16 -32.46 -22.00
N ALA A 14 -8.02 -32.98 -20.78
CA ALA A 14 -9.03 -33.81 -20.11
C ALA A 14 -10.24 -32.99 -19.61
N GLY A 15 -10.07 -31.69 -19.35
CA GLY A 15 -11.16 -30.81 -18.98
C GLY A 15 -12.09 -30.45 -20.14
N THR A 16 -13.36 -30.19 -19.84
CA THR A 16 -14.30 -29.58 -20.81
C THR A 16 -13.81 -28.18 -21.20
N ASP A 17 -13.81 -27.84 -22.48
CA ASP A 17 -13.31 -26.55 -23.00
C ASP A 17 -11.84 -26.25 -22.61
N ALA A 18 -11.04 -27.31 -22.42
CA ALA A 18 -9.65 -27.20 -22.01
C ALA A 18 -8.67 -27.11 -23.18
N ILE A 19 -7.55 -26.42 -22.97
CA ILE A 19 -6.50 -26.21 -23.98
C ILE A 19 -5.15 -26.68 -23.43
N ALA A 20 -4.55 -27.70 -24.01
CA ALA A 20 -3.20 -28.16 -23.68
C ALA A 20 -2.28 -27.99 -24.89
N VAL A 21 -1.24 -27.17 -24.77
CA VAL A 21 -0.29 -26.88 -25.86
C VAL A 21 1.14 -27.10 -25.38
N GLY A 22 1.80 -28.14 -25.85
CA GLY A 22 3.16 -28.52 -25.49
C GLY A 22 3.30 -30.03 -25.27
N THR A 23 4.53 -30.55 -25.38
CA THR A 23 4.80 -31.95 -25.03
C THR A 23 4.53 -32.17 -23.54
N ASN A 24 3.78 -33.20 -23.18
CA ASN A 24 3.32 -33.49 -21.81
C ASN A 24 2.49 -32.37 -21.15
N ALA A 25 1.93 -31.42 -21.92
CA ALA A 25 1.06 -30.38 -21.35
C ALA A 25 -0.28 -31.00 -20.91
N GLN A 26 -0.80 -30.62 -19.74
CA GLN A 26 -2.03 -31.18 -19.18
C GLN A 26 -2.99 -30.08 -18.74
N ALA A 27 -4.16 -30.01 -19.36
CA ALA A 27 -5.26 -29.15 -18.95
C ALA A 27 -6.40 -30.02 -18.41
N ASN A 28 -6.37 -30.25 -17.10
CA ASN A 28 -7.15 -31.28 -16.42
C ASN A 28 -8.54 -30.80 -15.94
N ALA A 29 -8.78 -29.48 -15.93
CA ALA A 29 -10.01 -28.90 -15.40
C ALA A 29 -10.82 -28.12 -16.46
N THR A 30 -12.11 -27.91 -16.18
CA THR A 30 -13.02 -27.19 -17.09
C THR A 30 -12.55 -25.76 -17.36
N GLY A 31 -12.50 -25.37 -18.64
CA GLY A 31 -12.06 -24.04 -19.08
C GLY A 31 -10.60 -23.71 -18.75
N SER A 32 -9.79 -24.72 -18.39
CA SER A 32 -8.38 -24.53 -18.07
C SER A 32 -7.51 -24.54 -19.32
N ALA A 33 -6.37 -23.87 -19.28
CA ALA A 33 -5.37 -23.95 -20.33
C ALA A 33 -3.97 -24.12 -19.76
N ALA A 34 -3.18 -24.98 -20.39
CA ALA A 34 -1.78 -25.22 -20.09
C ALA A 34 -0.92 -24.99 -21.35
N PHE A 35 -0.07 -23.97 -21.32
CA PHE A 35 0.79 -23.58 -22.43
C PHE A 35 2.27 -23.79 -22.08
N GLY A 36 2.94 -24.77 -22.68
CA GLY A 36 4.36 -25.06 -22.48
C GLY A 36 4.63 -26.54 -22.25
N GLN A 37 5.87 -26.98 -22.49
CA GLN A 37 6.28 -28.36 -22.20
C GLN A 37 6.13 -28.65 -20.70
N GLY A 38 5.41 -29.73 -20.38
CA GLY A 38 5.13 -30.12 -18.99
C GLY A 38 4.26 -29.15 -18.18
N ALA A 39 3.62 -28.15 -18.81
CA ALA A 39 2.71 -27.25 -18.11
C ALA A 39 1.45 -28.02 -17.66
N VAL A 40 0.98 -27.77 -16.42
CA VAL A 40 -0.18 -28.48 -15.86
C VAL A 40 -1.17 -27.48 -15.24
N ALA A 41 -2.41 -27.47 -15.75
CA ALA A 41 -3.52 -26.68 -15.22
C ALA A 41 -4.57 -27.62 -14.61
N ASN A 42 -4.72 -27.55 -13.29
CA ASN A 42 -5.57 -28.47 -12.50
C ASN A 42 -6.83 -27.79 -11.93
N LEU A 43 -6.95 -26.48 -12.01
CA LEU A 43 -8.07 -25.72 -11.46
C LEU A 43 -8.99 -25.20 -12.57
N SER A 44 -10.28 -25.13 -12.29
CA SER A 44 -11.27 -24.61 -13.25
C SER A 44 -10.94 -23.18 -13.66
N GLY A 45 -10.96 -22.89 -14.96
CA GLY A 45 -10.61 -21.57 -15.50
C GLY A 45 -9.13 -21.18 -15.40
N GLN A 46 -8.27 -22.04 -14.84
CA GLN A 46 -6.85 -21.74 -14.65
C GLN A 46 -6.11 -21.65 -15.97
N GLN A 47 -5.35 -20.58 -16.14
CA GLN A 47 -4.45 -20.41 -17.28
C GLN A 47 -3.02 -20.53 -16.76
N VAL A 48 -2.30 -21.58 -17.18
CA VAL A 48 -0.91 -21.85 -16.80
C VAL A 48 -0.03 -21.65 -18.01
N PHE A 49 1.02 -20.85 -17.83
CA PHE A 49 2.02 -20.59 -18.86
C PHE A 49 3.36 -21.15 -18.37
N GLY A 50 3.77 -22.30 -18.88
CA GLY A 50 5.03 -22.95 -18.53
C GLY A 50 5.00 -23.68 -17.19
N THR A 51 6.17 -23.77 -16.58
CA THR A 51 6.52 -24.52 -15.37
C THR A 51 7.41 -23.65 -14.47
N GLN A 52 7.79 -24.15 -13.30
CA GLN A 52 8.68 -23.45 -12.37
C GLN A 52 10.07 -23.13 -12.94
N SER A 53 10.54 -23.86 -13.96
CA SER A 53 11.84 -23.60 -14.59
C SER A 53 11.79 -22.55 -15.71
N ASN A 54 10.61 -22.01 -16.02
CA ASN A 54 10.46 -21.01 -17.08
C ASN A 54 10.66 -19.59 -16.56
N THR A 55 11.13 -18.72 -17.45
CA THR A 55 11.12 -17.26 -17.26
C THR A 55 10.08 -16.63 -18.18
N TYR A 56 9.56 -15.45 -17.80
CA TYR A 56 8.50 -14.77 -18.54
C TYR A 56 9.02 -13.47 -19.14
N THR A 57 8.81 -13.29 -20.45
CA THR A 57 9.08 -12.02 -21.15
C THR A 57 7.78 -11.56 -21.81
N THR A 58 7.27 -10.42 -21.35
CA THR A 58 6.02 -9.79 -21.84
C THR A 58 6.28 -8.35 -22.27
N PRO A 59 6.97 -8.10 -23.40
CA PRO A 59 7.48 -6.78 -23.77
C PRO A 59 6.38 -5.72 -23.91
N GLY A 60 5.16 -6.15 -24.26
CA GLY A 60 4.01 -5.27 -24.39
C GLY A 60 3.62 -4.54 -23.09
N ILE A 61 3.93 -5.07 -21.90
CA ILE A 61 3.51 -4.49 -20.62
C ILE A 61 4.02 -3.06 -20.43
N THR A 62 5.25 -2.77 -20.86
CA THR A 62 5.87 -1.44 -20.69
C THR A 62 5.57 -0.46 -21.83
N SER A 63 4.82 -0.90 -22.85
CA SER A 63 4.52 -0.08 -24.02
C SER A 63 3.62 1.13 -23.69
N ALA A 64 3.72 2.19 -24.49
CA ALA A 64 2.80 3.34 -24.38
C ALA A 64 1.34 2.94 -24.61
N LEU A 65 1.09 2.02 -25.56
CA LEU A 65 -0.26 1.53 -25.87
C LEU A 65 -0.89 0.77 -24.69
N SER A 66 -0.10 -0.04 -23.97
CA SER A 66 -0.60 -0.73 -22.77
C SER A 66 -0.94 0.28 -21.67
N ARG A 67 -0.09 1.29 -21.43
CA ARG A 67 -0.39 2.36 -20.47
C ARG A 67 -1.63 3.17 -20.85
N SER A 68 -1.83 3.51 -22.12
CA SER A 68 -3.01 4.26 -22.57
C SER A 68 -4.30 3.46 -22.52
N ARG A 69 -4.23 2.12 -22.45
CA ARG A 69 -5.38 1.22 -22.31
C ARG A 69 -5.75 0.94 -20.86
N GLN A 70 -4.93 1.37 -19.89
CA GLN A 70 -5.32 1.32 -18.49
C GLN A 70 -6.44 2.33 -18.22
N THR A 71 -7.43 1.91 -17.43
CA THR A 71 -8.59 2.73 -17.05
C THR A 71 -8.84 2.60 -15.55
N GLY A 72 -9.41 3.64 -14.95
CA GLY A 72 -9.70 3.67 -13.51
C GLY A 72 -8.44 3.67 -12.62
N PRO A 73 -8.61 3.44 -11.30
CA PRO A 73 -7.50 3.37 -10.36
C PRO A 73 -6.62 2.14 -10.61
N LEU A 74 -5.30 2.33 -10.59
CA LEU A 74 -4.31 1.28 -10.78
C LEU A 74 -4.12 0.45 -9.50
N ASP A 75 -3.64 -0.78 -9.68
CA ASP A 75 -3.15 -1.69 -8.63
C ASP A 75 -1.69 -2.08 -8.87
N VAL A 76 -1.06 -2.67 -7.86
CA VAL A 76 0.23 -3.35 -7.99
C VAL A 76 -0.01 -4.84 -8.21
N ALA A 77 0.59 -5.40 -9.28
CA ALA A 77 0.57 -6.84 -9.51
C ALA A 77 1.45 -7.55 -8.48
N THR A 78 0.93 -8.62 -7.89
CA THR A 78 1.62 -9.45 -6.89
C THR A 78 1.64 -10.91 -7.34
N SER A 79 2.59 -11.68 -6.79
CA SER A 79 2.67 -13.12 -7.00
C SER A 79 2.98 -13.82 -5.69
N ASP A 80 2.46 -15.03 -5.52
CA ASP A 80 2.87 -15.93 -4.45
C ASP A 80 4.07 -16.82 -4.85
N ALA A 81 4.51 -17.67 -3.92
CA ALA A 81 5.62 -18.59 -4.14
C ALA A 81 5.31 -19.71 -5.17
N LEU A 82 4.03 -19.93 -5.50
CA LEU A 82 3.59 -20.94 -6.46
C LEU A 82 3.36 -20.36 -7.86
N GLY A 83 3.57 -19.05 -8.05
CA GLY A 83 3.42 -18.37 -9.33
C GLY A 83 1.96 -17.98 -9.63
N ASN A 84 1.06 -17.97 -8.64
CA ASN A 84 -0.26 -17.39 -8.84
C ASN A 84 -0.15 -15.86 -8.81
N MET A 85 -0.72 -15.20 -9.82
CA MET A 85 -0.74 -13.73 -9.89
C MET A 85 -2.07 -13.16 -9.43
N GLY A 86 -2.00 -12.05 -8.72
CA GLY A 86 -3.14 -11.24 -8.31
C GLY A 86 -2.79 -9.76 -8.35
N THR A 87 -3.70 -8.95 -7.82
CA THR A 87 -3.41 -7.55 -7.51
C THR A 87 -3.54 -7.32 -6.01
N ASP A 88 -2.84 -6.31 -5.50
CA ASP A 88 -2.91 -5.90 -4.09
C ASP A 88 -4.22 -5.18 -3.72
N GLY A 89 -5.18 -5.07 -4.65
CA GLY A 89 -6.38 -4.26 -4.44
C GLY A 89 -6.08 -2.79 -4.10
N GLY A 90 -4.89 -2.30 -4.47
CA GLY A 90 -4.40 -0.94 -4.28
C GLY A 90 -4.06 -0.58 -2.84
N GLU A 91 -3.86 -1.59 -2.00
CA GLU A 91 -3.38 -1.45 -0.64
C GLU A 91 -2.07 -0.63 -0.61
N ILE A 92 -1.08 -0.96 -1.46
CA ILE A 92 0.21 -0.26 -1.47
C ILE A 92 0.05 1.23 -1.79
N PHE A 93 -0.79 1.58 -2.77
CA PHE A 93 -1.03 2.99 -3.12
C PHE A 93 -1.78 3.74 -2.01
N THR A 94 -2.73 3.09 -1.35
CA THR A 94 -3.46 3.62 -0.20
C THR A 94 -2.51 3.86 0.98
N THR A 95 -1.69 2.89 1.34
CA THR A 95 -0.69 2.99 2.41
C THR A 95 0.37 4.06 2.10
N LEU A 96 0.78 4.22 0.84
CA LEU A 96 1.71 5.29 0.47
C LEU A 96 1.09 6.69 0.61
N SER A 97 -0.21 6.81 0.32
CA SER A 97 -0.99 8.04 0.55
C SER A 97 -1.09 8.35 2.05
N GLU A 98 -1.42 7.34 2.86
CA GLU A 98 -1.50 7.41 4.32
C GLU A 98 -0.16 7.81 4.93
N ASN A 99 0.95 7.19 4.51
CA ASN A 99 2.28 7.51 5.01
C ASN A 99 2.66 8.97 4.74
N GLN A 100 2.33 9.52 3.57
CA GLN A 100 2.59 10.95 3.29
C GLN A 100 1.68 11.88 4.10
N ALA A 101 0.43 11.48 4.36
CA ALA A 101 -0.46 12.21 5.25
C ALA A 101 0.04 12.17 6.71
N GLY A 102 0.49 11.02 7.19
CA GLY A 102 1.08 10.83 8.52
C GLY A 102 2.33 11.68 8.73
N ILE A 103 3.21 11.78 7.73
CA ILE A 103 4.37 12.68 7.79
C ILE A 103 3.92 14.15 7.86
N ALA A 104 2.93 14.56 7.06
CA ALA A 104 2.41 15.93 7.11
C ALA A 104 1.81 16.26 8.49
N ILE A 105 1.11 15.30 9.12
CA ILE A 105 0.58 15.42 10.48
C ILE A 105 1.73 15.52 11.50
N ALA A 106 2.74 14.67 11.40
CA ALA A 106 3.90 14.71 12.29
C ALA A 106 4.61 16.06 12.22
N MET A 107 4.79 16.61 11.02
CA MET A 107 5.39 17.94 10.81
C MET A 107 4.50 19.08 11.31
N SER A 108 3.18 18.88 11.41
CA SER A 108 2.27 19.89 11.96
C SER A 108 2.22 19.85 13.48
N LEU A 109 2.54 18.73 14.14
CA LEU A 109 2.42 18.57 15.58
C LEU A 109 3.56 19.26 16.37
N MET A 110 3.55 20.59 16.40
CA MET A 110 4.44 21.42 17.20
C MET A 110 3.71 21.94 18.44
N ALA A 111 4.25 21.69 19.64
CA ALA A 111 3.70 22.25 20.86
C ALA A 111 4.06 23.72 21.04
N PRO A 112 3.18 24.53 21.70
CA PRO A 112 3.52 25.88 22.10
C PRO A 112 4.71 25.89 23.04
N GLN A 113 5.66 26.81 22.83
CA GLN A 113 6.72 27.05 23.78
C GLN A 113 6.23 28.04 24.84
N LEU A 114 6.37 27.67 26.11
CA LEU A 114 5.95 28.51 27.24
C LEU A 114 7.16 29.23 27.82
N SER A 115 7.10 30.56 27.85
CA SER A 115 8.03 31.40 28.62
C SER A 115 7.86 31.21 30.13
N GLU A 116 8.72 31.83 30.93
CA GLU A 116 8.82 31.62 32.39
C GLU A 116 7.52 31.93 33.15
N ASN A 117 6.76 32.92 32.69
CA ASN A 117 5.52 33.34 33.35
C ASN A 117 4.27 32.64 32.77
N GLU A 118 4.39 31.92 31.66
CA GLU A 118 3.27 31.23 31.01
C GLU A 118 3.07 29.84 31.61
N LYS A 119 1.86 29.55 32.09
CA LYS A 119 1.50 28.24 32.67
C LYS A 119 0.83 27.31 31.66
N PHE A 120 0.26 27.86 30.58
CA PHE A 120 -0.51 27.11 29.61
C PHE A 120 -0.47 27.82 28.25
N GLY A 121 -0.48 27.04 27.17
CA GLY A 121 -0.50 27.54 25.80
C GLY A 121 -1.25 26.59 24.87
N ILE A 122 -1.85 27.17 23.83
CA ILE A 122 -2.54 26.45 22.74
C ILE A 122 -1.90 26.88 21.42
N GLY A 123 -1.70 25.94 20.51
CA GLY A 123 -1.17 26.19 19.17
C GLY A 123 -2.03 25.53 18.10
N ILE A 124 -2.24 26.23 17.00
CA ILE A 124 -2.82 25.68 15.77
C ILE A 124 -1.73 25.75 14.70
N ASN A 125 -1.40 24.61 14.10
CA ASN A 125 -0.25 24.52 13.20
C ASN A 125 -0.63 23.85 11.88
N TRP A 126 0.07 24.23 10.82
CA TRP A 126 -0.05 23.60 9.50
C TRP A 126 1.27 22.91 9.15
N GLY A 127 1.20 21.63 8.80
CA GLY A 127 2.32 20.85 8.25
C GLY A 127 2.03 20.36 6.83
N MET A 128 3.08 20.19 6.03
CA MET A 128 2.97 19.64 4.69
C MET A 128 4.12 18.69 4.39
N PHE A 129 3.85 17.70 3.56
CA PHE A 129 4.86 16.82 2.98
C PHE A 129 4.50 16.50 1.54
N ARG A 130 5.31 16.98 0.59
CA ARG A 130 5.02 16.94 -0.85
C ARG A 130 3.64 17.53 -1.15
N GLN A 131 2.70 16.74 -1.68
CA GLN A 131 1.35 17.20 -2.01
C GLN A 131 0.34 17.02 -0.86
N SER A 132 0.73 16.32 0.21
CA SER A 132 -0.11 16.12 1.40
C SER A 132 0.00 17.29 2.37
N GLN A 133 -1.11 17.63 3.02
CA GLN A 133 -1.25 18.76 3.96
C GLN A 133 -2.03 18.32 5.21
N ALA A 134 -1.68 18.87 6.37
CA ALA A 134 -2.31 18.56 7.63
C ALA A 134 -2.41 19.79 8.55
N LEU A 135 -3.44 19.82 9.38
CA LEU A 135 -3.64 20.80 10.44
C LEU A 135 -3.51 20.09 11.79
N SER A 136 -2.91 20.73 12.79
CA SER A 136 -2.92 20.24 14.16
C SER A 136 -3.37 21.29 15.17
N PHE A 137 -3.82 20.78 16.31
CA PHE A 137 -4.07 21.50 17.53
C PHE A 137 -3.16 20.93 18.60
N SER A 138 -2.49 21.79 19.34
CA SER A 138 -1.51 21.42 20.34
C SER A 138 -1.71 22.24 21.60
N VAL A 139 -1.39 21.64 22.74
CA VAL A 139 -1.45 22.27 24.05
C VAL A 139 -0.16 21.98 24.80
N ALA A 140 0.29 22.94 25.59
CA ALA A 140 1.39 22.76 26.54
C ALA A 140 1.00 23.36 27.89
N GLY A 141 1.43 22.73 28.98
CA GLY A 141 1.15 23.20 30.33
C GLY A 141 2.30 22.93 31.30
N VAL A 142 2.54 23.87 32.20
CA VAL A 142 3.47 23.70 33.32
C VAL A 142 2.75 22.98 34.43
N ILE A 143 3.26 21.81 34.80
CA ILE A 143 2.69 20.98 35.86
C ILE A 143 3.28 21.38 37.21
N ARG A 144 4.59 21.67 37.24
CA ARG A 144 5.29 22.02 38.47
C ARG A 144 6.45 22.97 38.22
N GLU A 145 6.59 23.90 39.15
CA GLU A 145 7.75 24.81 39.24
C GLU A 145 8.51 24.54 40.53
N ASN A 146 9.81 24.87 40.50
CA ASN A 146 10.75 24.52 41.56
C ASN A 146 10.63 23.04 41.96
N ALA A 147 10.45 22.17 40.96
CA ALA A 147 10.46 20.73 41.16
C ALA A 147 11.79 20.35 41.82
N PHE A 148 11.74 19.44 42.80
CA PHE A 148 12.92 18.98 43.55
C PHE A 148 13.65 20.05 44.37
N GLY A 149 13.12 21.27 44.49
CA GLY A 149 13.70 22.35 45.30
C GLY A 149 14.93 23.02 44.69
N ASN A 150 15.21 22.80 43.40
CA ASN A 150 16.39 23.31 42.70
C ASN A 150 16.06 24.26 41.53
N GLY A 151 14.85 24.79 41.46
CA GLY A 151 14.39 25.67 40.36
C GLY A 151 13.88 24.93 39.13
N ALA A 152 13.95 23.59 39.06
CA ALA A 152 13.52 22.86 37.88
C ALA A 152 12.03 23.03 37.56
N ARG A 153 11.70 23.05 36.27
CA ARG A 153 10.32 23.14 35.75
C ARG A 153 9.95 21.84 35.07
N ILE A 154 8.76 21.32 35.35
CA ILE A 154 8.16 20.18 34.65
C ILE A 154 6.98 20.67 33.83
N SER A 155 7.01 20.42 32.53
CA SER A 155 5.91 20.70 31.60
C SER A 155 5.48 19.47 30.82
N LEU A 156 4.23 19.46 30.40
CA LEU A 156 3.64 18.44 29.55
C LEU A 156 3.07 19.09 28.30
N ASP A 157 3.21 18.43 27.15
CA ASP A 157 2.57 18.82 25.91
C ASP A 157 1.79 17.68 25.28
N ALA A 158 0.75 18.02 24.53
CA ALA A 158 -0.04 17.08 23.75
C ALA A 158 -0.53 17.75 22.46
N GLY A 159 -0.72 16.97 21.41
CA GLY A 159 -1.30 17.48 20.18
C GLY A 159 -2.00 16.40 19.36
N LEU A 160 -2.99 16.85 18.58
CA LEU A 160 -3.76 16.05 17.64
C LEU A 160 -3.73 16.74 16.27
N GLY A 161 -3.55 15.98 15.21
CA GLY A 161 -3.53 16.49 13.85
C GLY A 161 -4.35 15.64 12.89
N PHE A 162 -4.83 16.28 11.84
CA PHE A 162 -5.72 15.72 10.83
C PHE A 162 -5.18 16.08 9.45
N SER A 163 -5.23 15.14 8.51
CA SER A 163 -4.93 15.45 7.11
C SER A 163 -6.07 16.25 6.48
N LEU A 164 -5.69 17.23 5.68
CA LEU A 164 -6.60 18.10 4.92
C LEU A 164 -6.61 17.73 3.43
N ARG A 165 -5.47 17.28 2.92
CA ARG A 165 -5.29 16.80 1.56
C ARG A 165 -4.22 15.71 1.55
N GLU A 166 -4.47 14.67 0.78
CA GLU A 166 -3.56 13.54 0.62
C GLU A 166 -3.13 13.40 -0.84
N LYS A 167 -1.86 13.08 -1.06
CA LYS A 167 -1.37 12.74 -2.39
C LYS A 167 -2.05 11.46 -2.87
N SER A 168 -2.56 11.49 -4.10
CA SER A 168 -3.06 10.28 -4.76
C SER A 168 -1.94 9.54 -5.51
N PHE A 169 -1.98 8.21 -5.44
CA PHE A 169 -1.12 7.29 -6.19
C PHE A 169 -1.97 6.35 -7.01
N GLY A 170 -1.70 6.26 -8.32
CA GLY A 170 -2.49 5.40 -9.20
C GLY A 170 -4.00 5.70 -9.18
N GLY A 171 -4.42 6.93 -8.86
CA GLY A 171 -5.84 7.27 -8.71
C GLY A 171 -6.47 6.84 -7.38
N ARG A 172 -5.67 6.40 -6.39
CA ARG A 172 -6.11 6.03 -5.04
C ARG A 172 -5.58 7.01 -3.99
N ASN A 173 -6.31 7.17 -2.91
CA ASN A 173 -5.86 7.93 -1.73
C ASN A 173 -6.36 7.23 -0.46
N SER A 174 -5.72 7.51 0.67
CA SER A 174 -6.10 6.97 1.99
C SER A 174 -7.37 7.58 2.58
N GLY A 175 -7.92 8.62 1.94
CA GLY A 175 -8.89 9.49 2.58
C GLY A 175 -8.29 10.21 3.80
N LYS A 176 -9.14 10.53 4.77
CA LYS A 176 -8.79 11.32 5.95
C LYS A 176 -8.00 10.50 6.96
N ASN A 177 -6.87 11.04 7.41
CA ASN A 177 -6.01 10.48 8.44
C ASN A 177 -5.93 11.42 9.64
N TYR A 178 -5.58 10.85 10.79
CA TYR A 178 -5.33 11.60 12.01
C TYR A 178 -4.16 10.98 12.77
N GLY A 179 -3.56 11.76 13.66
CA GLY A 179 -2.45 11.32 14.50
C GLY A 179 -2.28 12.24 15.70
N GLY A 180 -1.48 11.83 16.67
CA GLY A 180 -1.25 12.62 17.87
C GLY A 180 0.13 12.38 18.47
N ARG A 181 0.52 13.27 19.38
CA ARG A 181 1.75 13.14 20.17
C ARG A 181 1.51 13.64 21.59
N MET A 182 2.33 13.17 22.51
CA MET A 182 2.46 13.76 23.85
C MET A 182 3.92 13.73 24.29
N GLY A 183 4.31 14.69 25.12
CA GLY A 183 5.67 14.86 25.61
C GLY A 183 5.69 15.38 27.04
N VAL A 184 6.79 15.08 27.73
CA VAL A 184 7.12 15.67 29.03
C VAL A 184 8.50 16.30 28.89
N GLN A 185 8.66 17.50 29.43
CA GLN A 185 9.91 18.22 29.45
C GLN A 185 10.26 18.60 30.89
N ILE A 186 11.54 18.45 31.22
CA ILE A 186 12.16 18.94 32.45
C ILE A 186 13.25 19.93 32.04
N SER A 187 13.22 21.14 32.59
CA SER A 187 14.21 22.19 32.32
C SER A 187 14.74 22.80 33.62
N TRP A 188 16.00 23.25 33.61
CA TRP A 188 16.70 23.91 34.72
C TRP A 188 17.37 25.19 34.23
#